data_AF-A0A431TGV9-F1
#
_entry.id   AF-A0A431TGV9-F1
#
_cell.length_a   1.000
_cell.length_b   1.000
_cell.length_c   1.000
_cell.angle_alpha   90.00
_cell.angle_beta   90.00
_cell.angle_gamma   90.00
#
_symmetry.space_group_name_H-M   'P 1'
#
loop_
_entity.id
_entity.type
_entity.pdbx_description
1 polymer ?
#
loop_
_entity_poly.entity_id
_entity_poly.type
_entity_poly.pdbx_seq_one_letter_code
_entity_poly.pdbx_strand_id
1 'polypeptide(L)'
;MFDPFGDFETAGYLRNSHQDKDLDIVKVAEHALFRAQLPEALAYLSRREQIGYEDFLEVHQLLFSALYPWAGTDRAELLPEKAVPKGSKTFNSTALRPRSRC
;
A
#
# COMPACT_ATOMS: atom_id res chain seq x y z
N MET A 1 13.04 0.98 -12.82
CA MET A 1 12.84 1.11 -11.36
C MET A 1 11.54 1.83 -11.12
N PHE A 2 10.67 1.33 -10.22
CA PHE A 2 9.37 1.92 -9.96
C PHE A 2 9.47 2.89 -8.78
N ASP A 3 9.40 4.19 -9.06
CA ASP A 3 9.41 5.26 -8.04
C ASP A 3 8.15 6.14 -8.19
N PRO A 4 7.05 5.74 -7.54
CA PRO A 4 5.80 6.47 -7.62
C PRO A 4 5.80 7.74 -6.75
N PHE A 5 6.76 7.93 -5.85
CA PHE A 5 6.82 9.10 -4.98
C PHE A 5 7.77 10.18 -5.50
N GLY A 6 8.80 9.78 -6.27
CA GLY A 6 9.79 10.69 -6.83
C GLY A 6 10.85 11.13 -5.83
N ASP A 7 10.93 10.47 -4.67
CA ASP A 7 11.83 10.80 -3.56
C ASP A 7 12.71 9.62 -3.15
N PHE A 8 12.98 8.69 -4.08
CA PHE A 8 13.84 7.54 -3.83
C PHE A 8 15.19 7.93 -3.20
N GLU A 9 15.80 9.03 -3.65
CA GLU A 9 17.12 9.43 -3.16
C GLU A 9 17.13 9.83 -1.69
N THR A 10 16.01 10.33 -1.17
CA THR A 10 15.90 10.86 0.20
C THR A 10 15.11 9.92 1.12
N ALA A 11 14.16 9.16 0.59
CA ALA A 11 13.26 8.30 1.35
C ALA A 11 13.46 6.80 1.08
N GLY A 12 14.39 6.42 0.19
CA GLY A 12 14.60 5.03 -0.19
C GLY A 12 13.50 4.48 -1.08
N TYR A 13 13.53 3.17 -1.33
CA TYR A 13 12.52 2.51 -2.15
C TYR A 13 11.15 2.54 -1.47
N LEU A 14 10.15 3.10 -2.15
CA LEU A 14 8.75 3.21 -1.70
C LEU A 14 8.56 3.85 -0.31
N ARG A 15 9.48 4.74 0.10
CA ARG A 15 9.45 5.38 1.43
C ARG A 15 9.41 4.35 2.57
N ASN A 16 10.19 3.27 2.46
CA ASN A 16 10.30 2.30 3.54
C ASN A 16 10.92 2.95 4.79
N SER A 17 10.54 2.48 5.98
CA SER A 17 10.97 3.06 7.26
C SER A 17 12.49 3.03 7.50
N HIS A 18 13.22 2.19 6.77
CA HIS A 18 14.67 2.05 6.87
C HIS A 18 15.43 2.89 5.83
N GLN A 19 14.71 3.58 4.93
CA GLN A 19 15.27 4.34 3.80
C GLN A 19 16.16 3.49 2.88
N ASP A 20 15.98 2.16 2.89
CA ASP A 20 16.76 1.22 2.11
C ASP A 20 16.54 1.45 0.62
N LYS A 21 17.63 1.44 -0.15
CA LYS A 21 17.65 1.66 -1.60
C LYS A 21 17.83 0.37 -2.40
N ASP A 22 18.37 -0.67 -1.76
CA ASP A 22 18.59 -1.97 -2.37
C ASP A 22 17.27 -2.75 -2.47
N LEU A 23 16.81 -2.97 -3.70
CA LEU A 23 15.55 -3.63 -4.00
C LEU A 23 15.51 -5.07 -3.51
N ASP A 24 16.63 -5.79 -3.51
CA ASP A 24 16.65 -7.19 -3.11
C ASP A 24 16.57 -7.31 -1.59
N ILE A 25 17.23 -6.40 -0.87
CA ILE A 25 17.08 -6.28 0.59
C ILE A 25 15.64 -5.93 0.96
N VAL A 26 15.07 -4.90 0.32
CA VAL A 26 13.70 -4.47 0.64
C VAL A 26 12.68 -5.58 0.35
N LYS A 27 12.82 -6.32 -0.74
CA LYS A 27 11.94 -7.47 -1.05
C LYS A 27 12.04 -8.58 -0.01
N VAL A 28 13.24 -8.92 0.45
CA VAL A 28 13.44 -9.95 1.47
C VAL A 28 12.82 -9.50 2.80
N ALA A 29 13.05 -8.24 3.19
CA ALA A 29 12.49 -7.65 4.40
C ALA A 29 10.96 -7.59 4.33
N GLU A 30 10.39 -7.08 3.23
CA GLU A 30 8.94 -7.01 3.00
C GLU A 30 8.32 -8.40 3.12
N HIS A 31 8.87 -9.41 2.43
CA HIS A 31 8.33 -10.76 2.46
C HIS A 31 8.40 -11.40 3.85
N ALA A 32 9.48 -11.16 4.60
CA ALA A 32 9.63 -11.68 5.96
C ALA A 32 8.63 -11.03 6.92
N LEU A 33 8.54 -9.69 6.91
CA LEU A 33 7.64 -8.93 7.78
C LEU A 33 6.17 -9.21 7.46
N PHE A 34 5.82 -9.27 6.17
CA PHE A 34 4.48 -9.65 5.72
C PHE A 34 4.07 -11.01 6.29
N ARG A 35 4.93 -12.03 6.17
CA ARG A 35 4.63 -13.38 6.68
C ARG A 35 4.49 -13.42 8.20
N ALA A 36 5.27 -12.61 8.92
CA ALA A 36 5.15 -12.51 10.37
C ALA A 36 3.79 -11.94 10.82
N GLN A 37 3.19 -11.07 10.00
CA GLN A 37 1.91 -10.40 10.30
C GLN A 37 0.67 -11.17 9.81
N LEU A 38 0.84 -12.22 9.00
CA LEU A 38 -0.27 -13.03 8.49
C LEU A 38 -1.20 -13.58 9.61
N PRO A 39 -0.70 -14.14 10.72
CA PRO A 39 -1.57 -14.65 11.77
C PRO A 39 -2.48 -13.58 12.37
N GLU A 40 -1.96 -12.35 12.53
CA GLU A 40 -2.73 -11.23 13.09
C GLU A 40 -3.79 -10.73 12.10
N ALA A 41 -3.43 -10.56 10.82
CA ALA A 41 -4.38 -10.20 9.77
C ALA A 41 -5.50 -11.25 9.60
N LEU A 42 -5.17 -12.53 9.71
CA LEU A 42 -6.16 -13.61 9.65
C LEU A 42 -7.05 -13.62 10.90
N ALA A 43 -6.47 -13.42 12.09
CA ALA A 43 -7.23 -13.32 13.33
C ALA A 43 -8.13 -12.08 13.37
N TYR A 44 -7.75 -11.01 12.67
CA TYR A 44 -8.61 -9.87 12.41
C TYR A 44 -9.81 -10.34 11.57
N LEU A 45 -9.58 -10.82 10.34
CA LEU A 45 -10.66 -11.19 9.41
C LEU A 45 -11.59 -12.27 9.97
N SER A 46 -11.09 -13.22 10.75
CA SER A 46 -11.90 -14.32 11.30
C SER A 46 -13.03 -13.87 12.23
N ARG A 47 -13.00 -12.62 12.72
CA ARG A 47 -14.00 -12.07 13.64
C ARG A 47 -15.06 -11.23 12.92
N ARG A 48 -14.99 -11.11 11.58
CA ARG A 48 -15.87 -10.23 10.79
C ARG A 48 -16.92 -11.08 10.09
N GLU A 49 -18.18 -10.72 10.30
CA GLU A 49 -19.31 -11.35 9.59
C GLU A 49 -19.46 -10.82 8.16
N GLN A 50 -19.10 -9.55 7.95
CA GLN A 50 -19.11 -8.88 6.66
C GLN A 50 -17.77 -8.15 6.49
N ILE A 51 -17.23 -8.17 5.27
CA ILE A 51 -15.94 -7.54 4.96
C ILE A 51 -16.23 -6.30 4.10
N GLY A 52 -15.89 -5.13 4.64
CA GLY A 52 -16.00 -3.84 3.99
C GLY A 52 -14.67 -3.35 3.42
N TYR A 53 -14.68 -2.10 2.95
CA TYR A 53 -13.47 -1.45 2.44
C TYR A 53 -12.53 -1.04 3.58
N GLU A 54 -13.07 -0.64 4.73
CA GLU A 54 -12.28 -0.36 5.92
C GLU A 54 -11.48 -1.60 6.40
N ASP A 55 -12.06 -2.80 6.33
CA ASP A 55 -11.36 -4.03 6.69
C ASP A 55 -10.20 -4.31 5.73
N PHE A 56 -10.34 -3.94 4.45
CA PHE A 56 -9.25 -4.05 3.47
C PHE A 56 -8.09 -3.12 3.82
N LEU A 57 -8.37 -1.87 4.19
CA LEU A 57 -7.35 -0.92 4.62
C LEU A 57 -6.66 -1.38 5.91
N GLU A 58 -7.43 -1.87 6.87
CA GLU A 58 -6.91 -2.36 8.14
C GLU A 58 -6.01 -3.59 7.95
N VAL A 59 -6.41 -4.55 7.13
CA VAL A 59 -5.56 -5.70 6.78
C VAL A 59 -4.29 -5.25 6.06
N HIS A 60 -4.39 -4.27 5.16
CA HIS A 60 -3.20 -3.70 4.52
C HIS A 60 -2.28 -3.03 5.56
N GLN A 61 -2.83 -2.34 6.55
CA GLN A 61 -2.06 -1.76 7.64
C GLN A 61 -1.33 -2.84 8.43
N LEU A 62 -2.04 -3.88 8.89
CA LEU A 62 -1.47 -4.98 9.67
C LEU A 62 -0.31 -5.65 8.92
N LEU A 63 -0.49 -5.93 7.63
CA LEU A 63 0.51 -6.66 6.84
C LEU A 63 1.78 -5.84 6.53
N PHE A 64 1.68 -4.51 6.42
CA PHE A 64 2.74 -3.68 5.85
C PHE A 64 3.28 -2.57 6.77
N SER A 65 2.63 -2.29 7.89
CA SER A 65 3.01 -1.20 8.82
C SER A 65 4.41 -1.33 9.41
N ALA A 66 4.94 -2.55 9.49
CA ALA A 66 6.31 -2.80 9.94
C ALA A 66 7.39 -2.26 8.99
N LEU A 67 7.04 -2.00 7.71
CA LEU A 67 7.99 -1.55 6.70
C LEU A 67 7.60 -0.23 6.03
N TYR A 68 6.30 0.05 5.88
CA TYR A 68 5.82 1.22 5.15
C TYR A 68 4.96 2.13 6.04
N PRO A 69 5.35 3.41 6.22
CA PRO A 69 4.60 4.37 7.03
C PRO A 69 3.18 4.66 6.52
N TRP A 70 2.94 4.44 5.23
CA TRP A 70 1.65 4.68 4.56
C TRP A 70 0.74 3.44 4.53
N ALA A 71 1.13 2.35 5.20
CA ALA A 71 0.33 1.14 5.24
C ALA A 71 -1.06 1.44 5.83
N GLY A 72 -2.12 1.01 5.13
CA GLY A 72 -3.51 1.28 5.50
C GLY A 72 -4.11 2.55 4.91
N THR A 73 -3.33 3.34 4.15
CA THR A 73 -3.83 4.50 3.44
C THR A 73 -4.24 4.14 2.00
N ASP A 74 -5.39 4.64 1.54
CA ASP A 74 -5.79 4.51 0.14
C ASP A 74 -4.78 5.25 -0.76
N ARG A 75 -4.38 4.60 -1.85
CA ARG A 75 -3.56 5.23 -2.89
C ARG A 75 -4.20 6.50 -3.45
N ALA A 76 -5.51 6.58 -3.58
CA ALA A 76 -6.18 7.79 -4.06
C ALA A 76 -5.93 9.01 -3.14
N GLU A 77 -5.68 8.78 -1.86
CA GLU A 77 -5.26 9.81 -0.92
C GLU A 77 -3.75 10.07 -1.01
N LEU A 78 -2.96 9.00 -1.13
CA LEU A 78 -1.50 9.07 -1.09
C LEU A 78 -0.87 9.59 -2.40
N LEU A 79 -1.46 9.23 -3.55
CA LEU A 79 -0.99 9.49 -4.91
C LEU A 79 -2.19 9.70 -5.86
N PRO A 80 -2.99 10.77 -5.67
CA PRO A 80 -4.24 10.99 -6.40
C PRO A 80 -4.09 11.04 -7.93
N GLU A 81 -2.94 11.56 -8.40
CA GLU A 81 -2.70 11.85 -9.82
C GLU A 81 -1.92 10.76 -10.55
N LYS A 82 -1.54 9.66 -9.87
CA LYS A 82 -0.69 8.62 -10.47
C LYS A 82 -1.43 7.31 -10.63
N ALA A 83 -1.60 6.87 -11.88
CA ALA A 83 -2.06 5.53 -12.18
C ALA A 83 -0.97 4.48 -12.09
N VAL A 84 -1.36 3.28 -11.68
CA VAL A 84 -0.46 2.13 -11.59
C VAL A 84 -0.73 1.19 -12.77
N PRO A 85 0.17 1.13 -13.77
CA PRO A 85 0.07 0.14 -14.83
C PRO A 85 0.49 -1.25 -14.31
N LYS A 86 -0.25 -2.29 -14.73
CA LYS A 86 0.08 -3.70 -14.48
C LYS A 86 -0.22 -4.49 -15.75
N GLY A 87 0.82 -4.78 -16.52
CA GLY A 87 0.70 -5.36 -17.85
C GLY A 87 -0.05 -4.40 -18.80
N SER A 88 -1.07 -4.91 -19.49
CA SER A 88 -1.95 -4.11 -20.37
C SER A 88 -3.06 -3.36 -19.63
N LYS A 89 -3.17 -3.51 -18.31
CA LYS A 89 -4.22 -2.88 -17.49
C LYS A 89 -3.64 -1.72 -16.71
N THR A 90 -4.38 -0.62 -16.62
CA THR A 90 -4.02 0.52 -15.78
C THR A 90 -5.04 0.63 -14.65
N PHE A 91 -4.56 0.66 -13.41
CA PHE A 91 -5.38 0.74 -12.22
C PHE A 91 -5.31 2.19 -11.64
N ASN A 92 -6.48 2.83 -11.63
CA ASN A 92 -6.86 4.25 -11.45
C ASN A 92 -5.90 5.37 -11.86
N SER A 93 -6.37 6.17 -12.82
CA SER A 93 -6.35 7.64 -12.77
C SER A 93 -7.80 8.12 -13.00
N THR A 94 -8.42 8.72 -11.98
CA THR A 94 -9.70 9.47 -12.07
C THR A 94 -10.93 8.75 -12.68
N ALA A 95 -11.78 8.13 -11.86
CA ALA A 95 -13.19 7.93 -12.19
C ALA A 95 -14.06 7.91 -10.91
N LEU A 96 -15.07 8.79 -10.90
CA LEU A 96 -16.17 8.93 -9.92
C LEU A 96 -15.93 9.81 -8.67
N ARG A 97 -15.57 11.09 -8.85
CA ARG A 97 -16.27 12.13 -8.08
C ARG A 97 -17.45 12.61 -8.94
N PRO A 98 -18.72 12.42 -8.53
CA PRO A 98 -19.79 13.21 -9.14
C PRO A 98 -19.47 14.68 -8.87
N ARG A 99 -19.36 15.48 -9.95
CA ARG A 99 -19.38 16.93 -9.80
C ARG A 99 -20.74 17.28 -9.19
N SER A 100 -20.75 17.70 -7.93
CA SER A 100 -21.89 18.43 -7.38
C SER A 100 -22.13 19.62 -8.32
N ARG A 101 -23.21 19.53 -9.09
CA ARG A 101 -23.75 20.69 -9.83
C ARG A 101 -24.21 21.69 -8.77
N CYS A 102 -23.76 22.93 -8.88
CA CYS A 102 -24.55 24.06 -8.40
C CYS A 102 -25.81 24.19 -9.25
#